data_AF-A0A2V9AMN3-F1
#
_entry.id   AF-A0A2V9AMN3-F1
#
_cell.length_a   1.000
_cell.length_b   1.000
_cell.length_c   1.000
_cell.angle_alpha   90.00
_cell.angle_beta   90.00
_cell.angle_gamma   90.00
#
_symmetry.space_group_name_H-M   'P 1'
#
loop_
_entity.id
_entity.type
_entity.pdbx_description
1 polymer ?
#
loop_
_entity_poly.entity_id
_entity_poly.type
_entity_poly.pdbx_seq_one_letter_code
_entity_poly.pdbx_strand_id
1 'polypeptide(L)'
;MGVAAPSTLRLTGQRLQTTADLTPGQEVLAEITGNIAVANDGNPSFTTVKLLLASSQIAGPVAAVNSSAGSFALTNIWSLFTKANPAVTQLEVQTGTQITFVDLTPADASAISTSSKVAVKGPLFNTIGSVGQPTLSALQVAGR
;
A
#
# COMPACT_ATOMS: atom_id res chain seq x y z
N MET A 1 1.11 10.55 -24.94
CA MET A 1 1.44 10.18 -23.54
C MET A 1 0.20 9.54 -22.94
N GLY A 2 0.16 8.21 -22.84
CA GLY A 2 -0.97 7.49 -22.26
C GLY A 2 -0.86 7.51 -20.74
N VAL A 3 -1.85 8.09 -20.05
CA VAL A 3 -1.95 8.00 -18.59
C VAL A 3 -2.23 6.53 -18.28
N ALA A 4 -1.31 5.85 -17.60
CA ALA A 4 -1.51 4.47 -17.20
C ALA A 4 -2.78 4.39 -16.33
N ALA A 5 -3.75 3.57 -16.75
CA ALA A 5 -4.98 3.37 -15.99
C ALA A 5 -4.63 2.98 -14.55
N PRO A 6 -5.34 3.49 -13.54
CA PRO A 6 -5.12 3.09 -12.16
C PRO A 6 -5.26 1.56 -12.07
N SER A 7 -4.20 0.90 -11.64
CA SER A 7 -4.19 -0.54 -11.38
C SER A 7 -5.15 -0.81 -10.22
N THR A 8 -6.31 -1.37 -10.54
CA THR A 8 -7.41 -1.56 -9.61
C THR A 8 -7.27 -2.93 -8.95
N LEU A 9 -6.90 -2.96 -7.66
CA LEU A 9 -6.91 -4.19 -6.88
C LEU A 9 -8.33 -4.45 -6.35
N ARG A 10 -8.91 -5.61 -6.70
CA ARG A 10 -10.22 -6.05 -6.20
C ARG A 10 -10.03 -6.82 -4.90
N LEU A 11 -10.30 -6.18 -3.77
CA LEU A 11 -10.34 -6.87 -2.48
C LEU A 11 -11.59 -7.76 -2.46
N THR A 12 -11.40 -9.08 -2.45
CA THR A 12 -12.51 -10.04 -2.33
C THR A 12 -12.46 -10.63 -0.92
N GLY A 13 -13.51 -10.41 -0.11
CA GLY A 13 -13.61 -10.97 1.24
C GLY A 13 -13.05 -10.11 2.38
N GLN A 14 -12.42 -8.95 2.11
CA GLN A 14 -11.97 -8.01 3.13
C GLN A 14 -13.06 -6.97 3.42
N ARG A 15 -13.37 -6.72 4.70
CA ARG A 15 -14.38 -5.75 5.14
C ARG A 15 -13.68 -4.63 5.91
N LEU A 16 -13.75 -3.39 5.42
CA LEU A 16 -13.35 -2.21 6.19
C LEU A 16 -14.43 -1.98 7.26
N GLN A 17 -14.10 -2.20 8.53
CA GLN A 17 -15.02 -2.09 9.65
C GLN A 17 -14.83 -0.79 10.43
N THR A 18 -13.62 -0.23 10.43
CA THR A 18 -13.27 0.99 11.18
C THR A 18 -12.30 1.86 10.40
N THR A 19 -12.13 3.12 10.83
CA THR A 19 -11.08 4.02 10.29
C THR A 19 -9.67 3.50 10.54
N ALA A 20 -9.47 2.56 11.47
CA ALA A 20 -8.18 1.90 11.68
C ALA A 20 -7.80 0.92 10.56
N ASP A 21 -8.74 0.56 9.67
CA ASP A 21 -8.45 -0.32 8.53
C ASP A 21 -7.81 0.45 7.35
N LEU A 22 -7.83 1.78 7.41
CA LEU A 22 -7.26 2.67 6.41
C LEU A 22 -6.10 3.48 7.01
N THR A 23 -5.07 3.70 6.20
CA THR A 23 -3.95 4.56 6.57
C THR A 23 -4.24 6.00 6.13
N PRO A 24 -3.92 7.03 6.94
CA PRO A 24 -3.97 8.41 6.48
C PRO A 24 -3.24 8.59 5.14
N GLY A 25 -3.90 9.19 4.15
CA GLY A 25 -3.36 9.35 2.80
C GLY A 25 -3.66 8.21 1.82
N GLN A 26 -4.28 7.11 2.28
CA GLN A 26 -4.81 6.07 1.39
C GLN A 26 -6.04 6.59 0.66
N GLU A 27 -5.93 6.74 -0.66
CA GLU A 27 -7.07 7.06 -1.51
C GLU A 27 -7.95 5.82 -1.72
N VAL A 28 -9.24 5.96 -1.48
CA VAL A 28 -10.24 4.90 -1.63
C VAL A 28 -11.29 5.35 -2.62
N LEU A 29 -11.53 4.54 -3.65
CA LEU A 29 -12.65 4.70 -4.56
C LEU A 29 -13.70 3.65 -4.21
N ALA A 30 -14.87 4.09 -3.75
CA ALA A 30 -15.99 3.20 -3.45
C ALA A 30 -17.00 3.24 -4.61
N GLU A 31 -17.36 2.08 -5.13
CA GLU A 31 -18.51 1.93 -6.01
C GLU A 31 -19.76 1.79 -5.14
N ILE A 32 -20.52 2.87 -5.03
CA ILE A 32 -21.73 2.93 -4.21
C ILE A 32 -22.90 2.34 -5.01
N THR A 33 -23.54 1.34 -4.44
CA THR A 33 -24.76 0.74 -5.00
C THR A 33 -25.86 0.82 -3.96
N GLY A 34 -26.79 1.74 -4.18
CA GLY A 34 -27.91 2.00 -3.28
C GLY A 34 -27.93 3.42 -2.73
N ASN A 35 -28.92 3.70 -1.90
CA ASN A 35 -29.13 5.04 -1.34
C ASN A 35 -28.13 5.32 -0.21
N ILE A 36 -27.60 6.54 -0.18
CA ILE A 36 -26.85 7.06 0.95
C ILE A 36 -27.87 7.38 2.05
N ALA A 37 -27.72 6.75 3.22
CA ALA A 37 -28.50 7.03 4.41
C ALA A 37 -27.68 7.85 5.40
N VAL A 38 -28.32 8.55 6.33
CA VAL A 38 -27.63 9.16 7.47
C VAL A 38 -27.66 8.15 8.62
N ALA A 39 -26.49 7.77 9.12
CA ALA A 39 -26.37 6.88 10.27
C ALA A 39 -26.68 7.63 11.59
N ASN A 40 -26.88 6.88 12.67
CA ASN A 40 -27.25 7.43 13.98
C ASN A 40 -26.19 8.35 14.61
N ASP A 41 -24.97 8.33 14.07
CA ASP A 41 -23.86 9.22 14.43
C ASP A 41 -23.83 10.52 13.60
N GLY A 42 -24.82 10.72 12.72
CA GLY A 42 -24.94 11.89 11.85
C GLY A 42 -24.10 11.82 10.58
N ASN A 43 -23.36 10.72 10.34
CA ASN A 43 -22.51 10.56 9.17
C ASN A 43 -23.24 9.83 8.03
N PRO A 44 -22.90 10.14 6.76
CA PRO A 44 -23.41 9.38 5.62
C PRO A 44 -22.92 7.93 5.67
N SER A 45 -23.84 6.99 5.55
CA SER A 45 -23.61 5.55 5.46
C SER A 45 -24.14 5.03 4.13
N PHE A 46 -23.39 4.13 3.50
CA PHE A 46 -23.73 3.56 2.21
C PHE A 46 -23.32 2.09 2.15
N THR A 47 -24.04 1.31 1.34
CA THR A 47 -23.61 -0.04 0.98
C THR A 47 -22.79 0.04 -0.31
N THR A 48 -21.64 -0.61 -0.33
CA THR A 48 -20.77 -0.69 -1.51
C THR A 48 -20.59 -2.14 -1.91
N VAL A 49 -20.62 -2.40 -3.22
CA VAL A 49 -20.26 -3.70 -3.80
C VAL A 49 -18.76 -3.82 -4.06
N LYS A 50 -18.04 -2.70 -4.12
CA LYS A 50 -16.63 -2.67 -4.49
C LYS A 50 -15.91 -1.48 -3.88
N LEU A 51 -14.86 -1.77 -3.12
CA LEU A 51 -13.88 -0.80 -2.67
C LEU A 51 -12.59 -1.01 -3.46
N LEU A 52 -12.04 0.08 -3.98
CA LEU A 52 -10.78 0.10 -4.69
C LEU A 52 -9.81 1.00 -3.93
N LEU A 53 -8.62 0.49 -3.68
CA LEU A 53 -7.53 1.26 -3.10
C LEU A 53 -6.67 1.81 -4.25
N ALA A 54 -6.56 3.13 -4.37
CA ALA A 54 -5.65 3.72 -5.32
C ALA A 54 -4.20 3.45 -4.86
N SER A 55 -3.34 3.19 -5.84
CA SER A 55 -1.95 2.87 -5.54
C SER A 55 -1.19 4.13 -5.12
N SER A 56 -0.63 4.12 -3.92
CA SER A 56 0.37 5.09 -3.50
C SER A 56 1.69 4.82 -4.20
N GLN A 57 2.51 5.85 -4.42
CA GLN A 57 3.89 5.69 -4.85
C GLN A 57 4.82 6.23 -3.77
N ILE A 58 5.65 5.36 -3.21
CA ILE A 58 6.56 5.67 -2.11
C ILE A 58 7.97 5.32 -2.55
N ALA A 59 8.92 6.24 -2.33
CA ALA A 59 10.33 6.00 -2.62
C ALA A 59 11.15 6.07 -1.34
N GLY A 60 12.14 5.19 -1.23
CA GLY A 60 13.01 5.17 -0.07
C GLY A 60 14.17 4.19 -0.24
N PRO A 61 15.18 4.29 0.63
CA PRO A 61 16.20 3.27 0.76
C PRO A 61 15.63 1.99 1.38
N VAL A 62 16.11 0.85 0.89
CA VAL A 62 15.80 -0.48 1.43
C VAL A 62 16.61 -0.72 2.70
N ALA A 63 15.92 -0.94 3.83
CA ALA A 63 16.54 -1.22 5.12
C ALA A 63 16.85 -2.71 5.31
N ALA A 64 15.95 -3.59 4.86
CA ALA A 64 16.07 -5.03 5.01
C ALA A 64 15.37 -5.74 3.85
N VAL A 65 15.85 -6.94 3.50
CA VAL A 65 15.23 -7.80 2.47
C VAL A 65 14.98 -9.18 3.10
N ASN A 66 13.76 -9.69 2.93
CA ASN A 66 13.35 -11.04 3.30
C ASN A 66 12.92 -11.79 2.04
N SER A 67 13.90 -12.34 1.33
CA SER A 67 13.67 -13.06 0.07
C SER A 67 12.77 -14.29 0.25
N SER A 68 12.83 -14.94 1.42
CA SER A 68 12.03 -16.13 1.74
C SER A 68 10.53 -15.82 1.84
N ALA A 69 10.19 -14.62 2.32
CA ALA A 69 8.82 -14.14 2.43
C ALA A 69 8.38 -13.28 1.23
N GLY A 70 9.29 -12.99 0.29
CA GLY A 70 9.04 -12.05 -0.80
C GLY A 70 8.68 -10.67 -0.26
N SER A 71 9.48 -10.12 0.66
CA SER A 71 9.25 -8.79 1.21
C SER A 71 10.55 -8.03 1.47
N PHE A 72 10.46 -6.72 1.59
CA PHE A 72 11.56 -5.85 2.00
C PHE A 72 11.02 -4.63 2.76
N ALA A 73 11.86 -3.98 3.56
CA ALA A 73 11.48 -2.81 4.34
C ALA A 73 12.07 -1.54 3.72
N LEU A 74 11.24 -0.50 3.55
CA LEU A 74 11.70 0.85 3.24
C LEU A 74 11.88 1.64 4.53
N THR A 75 12.93 2.46 4.60
CA THR A 75 13.15 3.42 5.69
C THR A 75 13.11 4.85 5.18
N ASN A 76 13.21 5.82 6.10
CA ASN A 76 13.25 7.25 5.79
C ASN A 76 11.95 7.79 5.14
N ILE A 77 10.80 7.25 5.56
CA ILE A 77 9.44 7.54 5.03
C ILE A 77 8.55 8.38 5.97
N TRP A 78 9.10 8.84 7.09
CA TRP A 78 8.47 9.58 8.19
C TRP A 78 7.64 10.80 7.76
N SER A 79 8.00 11.46 6.65
CA SER A 79 7.19 12.54 6.08
C SER A 79 5.79 12.10 5.64
N LEU A 80 5.58 10.81 5.40
CA LEU A 80 4.30 10.23 5.00
C LEU A 80 3.42 9.86 6.21
N PHE A 81 4.01 9.72 7.40
CA PHE A 81 3.34 9.23 8.61
C PHE A 81 3.48 10.19 9.80
N THR A 82 3.42 11.50 9.55
CA THR A 82 3.71 12.56 10.53
C THR A 82 2.80 12.58 11.76
N LYS A 83 1.64 11.93 11.70
CA LYS A 83 0.67 11.84 12.81
C LYS A 83 0.54 10.42 13.39
N ALA A 84 1.33 9.45 12.93
CA ALA A 84 1.28 8.09 13.46
C ALA A 84 1.88 8.03 14.87
N ASN A 85 1.18 7.37 15.79
CA ASN A 85 1.65 7.11 17.16
C ASN A 85 1.40 5.64 17.52
N PRO A 86 2.43 4.80 17.72
CA PRO A 86 3.86 5.14 17.67
C PRO A 86 4.34 5.58 16.28
N ALA A 87 5.47 6.28 16.24
CA ALA A 87 6.04 6.75 14.98
C ALA A 87 6.39 5.58 14.05
N VAL A 88 5.92 5.66 12.80
CA VAL A 88 6.27 4.70 11.76
C VAL A 88 7.66 5.02 11.22
N THR A 89 8.62 4.15 11.51
CA THR A 89 10.01 4.30 11.07
C THR A 89 10.32 3.52 9.79
N GLN A 90 9.50 2.52 9.48
CA GLN A 90 9.67 1.61 8.35
C GLN A 90 8.32 1.25 7.73
N LEU A 91 8.36 0.95 6.43
CA LEU A 91 7.24 0.44 5.65
C LEU A 91 7.62 -0.93 5.12
N GLU A 92 6.84 -1.94 5.50
CA GLU A 92 6.98 -3.25 4.90
C GLU A 92 6.43 -3.20 3.47
N VAL A 93 7.19 -3.69 2.52
CA VAL A 93 6.78 -3.85 1.13
C VAL A 93 6.68 -5.33 0.85
N GLN A 94 5.49 -5.80 0.55
CA GLN A 94 5.26 -7.18 0.15
C GLN A 94 5.28 -7.29 -1.36
N THR A 95 6.19 -8.12 -1.85
CA THR A 95 6.28 -8.45 -3.26
C THR A 95 5.46 -9.71 -3.56
N GLY A 96 4.22 -9.55 -4.03
CA GLY A 96 3.39 -10.67 -4.47
C GLY A 96 3.82 -11.26 -5.82
N THR A 97 3.02 -12.20 -6.35
CA THR A 97 3.31 -12.90 -7.61
C THR A 97 3.03 -12.07 -8.87
N GLN A 98 2.27 -10.98 -8.76
CA GLN A 98 1.91 -10.08 -9.87
C GLN A 98 2.58 -8.71 -9.69
N ILE A 99 3.90 -8.67 -9.82
CA ILE A 99 4.68 -7.43 -9.75
C ILE A 99 5.43 -7.18 -11.04
N THR A 100 5.44 -5.90 -11.41
CA THR A 100 6.31 -5.41 -12.47
C THR A 100 7.58 -4.81 -11.86
N PHE A 101 8.74 -5.37 -12.20
CA PHE A 101 10.03 -4.78 -11.87
C PHE A 101 10.50 -3.91 -13.05
N VAL A 102 10.88 -2.66 -12.76
CA VAL A 102 11.30 -1.67 -13.76
C VAL A 102 12.67 -1.13 -13.36
N ASP A 103 13.54 -0.86 -14.31
CA ASP A 103 14.87 -0.28 -14.07
C ASP A 103 15.69 -1.07 -13.01
N LEU A 104 15.51 -2.40 -12.98
CA LEU A 104 16.24 -3.35 -12.16
C LEU A 104 16.91 -4.39 -13.05
N THR A 105 18.10 -4.85 -12.69
CA THR A 105 18.82 -5.90 -13.42
C THR A 105 19.38 -6.92 -12.43
N PRO A 106 18.87 -8.16 -12.40
CA PRO A 106 17.73 -8.68 -13.18
C PRO A 106 16.39 -8.00 -12.83
N ALA A 107 15.38 -8.13 -13.70
CA ALA A 107 14.05 -7.53 -13.50
C ALA A 107 13.19 -8.36 -12.52
N ASP A 108 13.70 -8.57 -11.31
CA ASP A 108 13.05 -9.33 -10.24
C ASP A 108 13.50 -8.87 -8.84
N ALA A 109 12.97 -9.51 -7.79
CA ALA A 109 13.26 -9.16 -6.40
C ALA A 109 14.72 -9.44 -5.98
N SER A 110 15.47 -10.27 -6.73
CA SER A 110 16.88 -10.55 -6.42
C SER A 110 17.81 -9.37 -6.71
N ALA A 111 17.38 -8.42 -7.56
CA ALA A 111 18.09 -7.16 -7.79
C ALA A 111 17.92 -6.14 -6.65
N ILE A 112 17.06 -6.43 -5.66
CA ILE A 112 16.84 -5.56 -4.51
C ILE A 112 17.82 -5.94 -3.39
N SER A 113 18.67 -5.00 -3.02
CA SER A 113 19.60 -5.14 -1.90
C SER A 113 19.38 -4.05 -0.85
N THR A 114 19.91 -4.26 0.36
CA THR A 114 19.92 -3.20 1.37
C THR A 114 20.69 -1.98 0.87
N SER A 115 20.30 -0.80 1.36
CA SER A 115 20.78 0.54 0.94
C SER A 115 20.43 0.96 -0.50
N SER A 116 19.94 0.06 -1.35
CA SER A 116 19.43 0.43 -2.68
C SER A 116 18.22 1.33 -2.54
N LYS A 117 18.11 2.31 -3.44
CA LYS A 117 16.92 3.16 -3.53
C LYS A 117 15.95 2.54 -4.50
N VAL A 118 14.70 2.41 -4.06
CA VAL A 118 13.62 1.94 -4.92
C VAL A 118 12.41 2.85 -4.78
N ALA A 119 11.62 2.93 -5.84
CA ALA A 119 10.28 3.49 -5.81
C ALA A 119 9.27 2.36 -5.97
N VAL A 120 8.31 2.28 -5.05
CA VAL A 120 7.30 1.22 -5.03
C VAL A 120 5.94 1.84 -5.21
N LYS A 121 5.14 1.24 -6.09
CA LYS A 121 3.75 1.61 -6.32
C LYS A 121 2.83 0.48 -5.89
N GLY A 122 1.83 0.79 -5.07
CA GLY A 122 0.87 -0.20 -4.57
C GLY A 122 -0.08 0.37 -3.51
N PRO A 123 -1.18 -0.33 -3.18
CA PRO A 123 -2.04 0.03 -2.06
C PRO A 123 -1.32 -0.10 -0.71
N LEU A 124 -1.63 0.81 0.20
CA LEU A 124 -1.09 0.90 1.56
C LEU A 124 -2.12 0.41 2.58
N PHE A 125 -1.68 -0.39 3.54
CA PHE A 125 -2.50 -0.99 4.59
C PHE A 125 -1.94 -0.65 5.96
N ASN A 126 -2.84 -0.45 6.92
CA ASN A 126 -2.51 -0.14 8.31
C ASN A 126 -2.15 -1.39 9.13
N THR A 127 -2.37 -2.59 8.59
CA THR A 127 -2.18 -3.87 9.28
C THR A 127 -1.02 -4.70 8.74
N ILE A 128 -0.55 -5.59 9.60
CA ILE A 128 0.85 -5.79 9.96
C ILE A 128 1.29 -7.23 9.63
N GLY A 129 2.41 -7.40 8.93
CA GLY A 129 3.26 -8.57 9.14
C GLY A 129 3.90 -8.49 10.53
N SER A 130 3.38 -9.24 11.50
CA SER A 130 3.85 -9.44 12.90
C SER A 130 4.29 -8.24 13.80
N VAL A 131 4.59 -7.04 13.30
CA VAL A 131 5.30 -5.97 14.05
C VAL A 131 4.82 -4.53 13.77
N GLY A 132 3.57 -4.15 14.07
CA GLY A 132 3.13 -2.73 14.14
C GLY A 132 3.31 -1.81 12.92
N GLN A 133 3.83 -2.30 11.80
CA GLN A 133 4.25 -1.50 10.65
C GLN A 133 3.18 -1.49 9.56
N PRO A 134 3.01 -0.35 8.85
CA PRO A 134 2.19 -0.32 7.66
C PRO A 134 2.81 -1.22 6.60
N THR A 135 1.94 -1.78 5.75
CA THR A 135 2.33 -2.67 4.66
C THR A 135 1.91 -2.06 3.34
N LEU A 136 2.81 -1.99 2.36
CA LEU A 136 2.50 -1.68 0.98
C LEU A 136 2.55 -2.97 0.16
N SER A 137 1.43 -3.31 -0.46
CA SER A 137 1.36 -4.46 -1.38
C SER A 137 1.82 -3.99 -2.76
N ALA A 138 3.04 -4.33 -3.15
CA ALA A 138 3.64 -3.80 -4.37
C ALA A 138 2.91 -4.34 -5.62
N LEU A 139 2.65 -3.45 -6.56
CA LEU A 139 2.25 -3.76 -7.93
C LEU A 139 3.40 -3.47 -8.91
N GLN A 140 4.25 -2.51 -8.54
CA GLN A 140 5.45 -2.18 -9.28
C GLN A 140 6.59 -1.79 -8.32
N VAL A 141 7.79 -2.25 -8.63
CA VAL A 141 9.04 -1.82 -7.98
C VAL A 141 9.97 -1.30 -9.05
N ALA A 142 10.46 -0.06 -8.88
CA ALA A 142 11.40 0.58 -9.79
C ALA A 142 12.73 0.87 -9.10
N GLY A 143 13.85 0.52 -9.75
CA GLY A 143 15.19 0.97 -9.32
C GLY A 143 15.34 2.49 -9.43
N ARG A 144 16.16 3.10 -8.57
CA ARG A 144 16.41 4.55 -8.52
C ARG A 144 17.88 4.89 -8.34
#